data_AF-A0A7Z1TTL7-F1
#
_entry.id   AF-A0A7Z1TTL7-F1
#
_cell.length_a   1.000
_cell.length_b   1.000
_cell.length_c   1.000
_cell.angle_alpha   90.00
_cell.angle_beta   90.00
_cell.angle_gamma   90.00
#
_symmetry.space_group_name_H-M   'P 1'
#
loop_
_entity.id
_entity.type
_entity.pdbx_description
1 polymer ?
#
loop_
_entity_poly.entity_id
_entity_poly.type
_entity_poly.pdbx_seq_one_letter_code
_entity_poly.pdbx_strand_id
1 'polypeptide(L)'
;MLVMAGTMAVAAAGFGEQRLQSVAGSIKLKRPAGEQLVIVKPEARAPGSRMGATGADLIELADQLLESGRAASAVLDESRSGLTFFEGGWRRRMLDALAEIDTTRFSLELVEAPERYRDALARVTDGAREYQLAAGIVRWAIRRDQPVFSRAFDHMRVGEREVGAALGGLRKVGAVEGGEGTPPSIDPFTASQAMAGACRAYIGATQGADYDRCIERQQAAVQAIEHRFSFTERVEEPAFNAIRNRCREEWPRDFISRDRCERQAIGDLTGG
;
A
#
# COMPACT_ATOMS: atom_id res chain seq x y z
N MET A 1 45.31 -48.64 -36.21
CA MET A 1 44.50 -47.73 -35.37
C MET A 1 43.88 -48.54 -34.26
N LEU A 2 44.42 -48.44 -33.05
CA LEU A 2 43.83 -48.99 -31.83
C LEU A 2 42.74 -48.01 -31.34
N VAL A 3 41.55 -48.52 -31.04
CA VAL A 3 40.65 -47.89 -30.06
C VAL A 3 40.10 -49.00 -29.17
N MET A 4 40.58 -49.03 -27.93
CA MET A 4 39.86 -49.66 -26.83
C MET A 4 38.77 -48.69 -26.37
N ALA A 5 37.53 -49.17 -26.27
CA ALA A 5 36.47 -48.51 -25.51
C ALA A 5 35.88 -49.56 -24.55
N GLY A 6 36.22 -49.41 -23.27
CA GLY A 6 35.68 -50.20 -22.19
C GLY A 6 34.33 -49.64 -21.71
N THR A 7 33.40 -50.58 -21.49
CA THR A 7 32.38 -50.61 -20.41
C THR A 7 31.57 -49.34 -20.14
N MET A 8 30.33 -49.32 -20.68
CA MET A 8 29.17 -48.82 -19.95
C MET A 8 28.48 -49.99 -19.24
N ALA A 9 28.31 -49.88 -17.92
CA ALA A 9 27.26 -50.59 -17.21
C ALA A 9 26.69 -49.67 -16.13
N VAL A 10 25.38 -49.50 -16.22
CA VAL A 10 24.52 -48.65 -15.41
C VAL A 10 24.31 -49.27 -14.03
N ALA A 11 24.39 -48.47 -12.98
CA ALA A 11 23.77 -48.80 -11.70
C ALA A 11 22.97 -47.60 -11.21
N ALA A 12 21.65 -47.79 -11.14
CA ALA A 12 20.72 -46.92 -10.47
C ALA A 12 20.96 -46.95 -8.95
N ALA A 13 20.97 -45.79 -8.31
CA ALA A 13 20.74 -45.66 -6.88
C ALA A 13 20.17 -44.25 -6.62
N GLY A 14 18.85 -44.14 -6.63
CA GLY A 14 18.13 -42.91 -6.29
C GLY A 14 17.22 -43.16 -5.10
N PHE A 15 17.42 -42.34 -4.06
CA PHE A 15 16.58 -42.14 -2.87
C PHE A 15 16.78 -43.10 -1.69
N GLY A 16 17.88 -42.88 -0.98
CA GLY A 16 17.99 -43.15 0.45
C GLY A 16 18.00 -41.81 1.22
N GLU A 17 17.13 -41.69 2.22
CA GLU A 17 17.12 -40.62 3.21
C GLU A 17 18.49 -40.49 3.90
N GLN A 18 19.18 -39.36 3.71
CA GLN A 18 20.25 -38.94 4.61
C GLN A 18 20.10 -37.47 4.99
N ARG A 19 19.38 -37.31 6.11
CA ARG A 19 19.54 -36.31 7.18
C ARG A 19 20.48 -35.13 6.90
N LEU A 20 19.88 -33.93 6.89
CA LEU A 20 20.49 -32.61 7.09
C LEU A 20 21.13 -32.43 8.50
N GLN A 21 21.87 -33.42 9.00
CA GLN A 21 22.50 -33.39 10.34
C GLN A 21 24.03 -33.19 10.32
N SER A 22 24.66 -32.94 9.17
CA SER A 22 26.14 -32.88 9.09
C SER A 22 26.75 -31.52 8.77
N VAL A 23 26.07 -30.40 9.07
CA VAL A 23 26.70 -29.07 9.05
C VAL A 23 26.38 -28.31 10.33
N ALA A 24 26.79 -28.89 11.46
CA ALA A 24 26.87 -28.18 12.73
C ALA A 24 28.27 -28.41 13.31
N GLY A 25 29.23 -27.61 12.84
CA GLY A 25 30.48 -27.42 13.56
C GLY A 25 30.15 -26.83 14.93
N SER A 26 30.41 -27.60 15.99
CA SER A 26 30.14 -27.20 17.37
C SER A 26 31.01 -25.98 17.73
N ILE A 27 30.42 -24.79 17.76
CA ILE A 27 31.03 -23.63 18.42
C ILE A 27 30.96 -23.91 19.93
N LYS A 28 32.08 -24.32 20.54
CA LYS A 28 32.21 -24.38 22.00
C LYS A 28 32.35 -22.95 22.53
N LEU A 29 31.22 -22.34 22.89
CA LEU A 29 31.21 -21.12 23.70
C LEU A 29 31.68 -21.47 25.13
N LYS A 30 32.82 -20.92 25.56
CA LYS A 30 33.23 -20.94 26.97
C LYS A 30 32.24 -20.06 27.76
N ARG A 31 31.32 -20.69 28.49
CA ARG A 31 30.44 -20.01 29.44
C ARG A 31 31.17 -19.80 30.78
N PRO A 32 31.17 -18.59 31.35
CA PRO A 32 31.36 -18.42 32.79
C PRO A 32 30.17 -19.04 33.53
N ALA A 33 30.42 -19.75 34.62
CA ALA A 33 29.36 -20.35 35.45
C ALA A 33 28.59 -19.24 36.18
N GLY A 34 27.29 -19.11 35.93
CA GLY A 34 26.42 -18.24 36.73
C GLY A 34 25.18 -17.65 36.04
N GLU A 35 25.07 -17.64 34.72
CA GLU A 35 23.90 -17.02 34.06
C GLU A 35 22.76 -18.01 33.83
N GLN A 36 21.63 -17.76 34.52
CA GLN A 36 20.35 -18.38 34.20
C GLN A 36 19.93 -17.97 32.77
N LEU A 37 19.67 -18.98 31.93
CA LEU A 37 18.95 -18.79 30.68
C LEU A 37 17.52 -18.33 30.99
N VAL A 38 17.30 -17.01 30.95
CA VAL A 38 15.96 -16.48 30.82
C VAL A 38 15.51 -16.76 29.39
N ILE A 39 14.70 -17.79 29.19
CA ILE A 39 13.91 -17.93 27.97
C ILE A 39 12.86 -16.83 28.04
N VAL A 40 13.20 -15.67 27.51
CA VAL A 40 12.25 -14.57 27.31
C VAL A 40 11.23 -15.09 26.30
N LYS A 41 9.95 -15.21 26.71
CA LYS A 41 8.84 -15.38 25.76
C LYS A 41 8.96 -14.30 24.70
N PRO A 42 8.73 -14.57 23.40
CA PRO A 42 8.87 -13.56 22.35
C PRO A 42 7.70 -12.58 22.44
N GLU A 43 7.77 -11.63 23.36
CA GLU A 43 6.83 -10.51 23.45
C GLU A 43 7.52 -9.14 23.30
N ALA A 44 8.79 -9.12 22.92
CA ALA A 44 9.48 -7.87 22.60
C ALA A 44 9.65 -7.73 21.07
N ARG A 45 8.65 -7.08 20.47
CA ARG A 45 8.63 -6.60 19.07
C ARG A 45 9.85 -5.72 18.76
N ALA A 46 10.22 -5.66 17.49
CA ALA A 46 11.30 -4.81 17.02
C ALA A 46 10.98 -3.32 17.28
N PRO A 47 11.90 -2.52 17.85
CA PRO A 47 11.76 -1.08 17.93
C PRO A 47 11.47 -0.49 16.54
N GLY A 48 10.36 0.24 16.39
CA GLY A 48 9.98 0.88 15.12
C GLY A 48 8.84 0.22 14.34
N SER A 49 8.27 -0.90 14.81
CA SER A 49 7.08 -1.49 14.18
C SER A 49 5.87 -0.55 14.26
N ARG A 50 5.28 -0.18 13.10
CA ARG A 50 4.01 0.56 13.05
C ARG A 50 2.86 -0.45 13.06
N MET A 51 2.18 -0.58 14.20
CA MET A 51 0.95 -1.37 14.29
C MET A 51 -0.23 -0.60 13.70
N GLY A 52 -1.08 -1.30 12.94
CA GLY A 52 -2.32 -0.74 12.44
C GLY A 52 -2.11 0.37 11.41
N ALA A 53 -1.11 0.21 10.54
CA ALA A 53 -0.88 1.15 9.45
C ALA A 53 -2.15 1.29 8.62
N THR A 54 -2.58 2.54 8.44
CA THR A 54 -3.73 2.88 7.61
C THR A 54 -3.38 2.72 6.14
N GLY A 55 -4.39 2.71 5.27
CA GLY A 55 -4.15 2.78 3.82
C GLY A 55 -3.28 3.99 3.44
N ALA A 56 -3.44 5.12 4.13
CA ALA A 56 -2.65 6.33 3.88
C ALA A 56 -1.16 6.12 4.20
N ASP A 57 -0.83 5.48 5.33
CA ASP A 57 0.56 5.16 5.70
C ASP A 57 1.23 4.26 4.65
N LEU A 58 0.49 3.25 4.16
CA LEU A 58 1.00 2.33 3.14
C LEU A 58 1.20 3.01 1.78
N ILE A 59 0.27 3.89 1.40
CA ILE A 59 0.37 4.69 0.17
C ILE A 59 1.60 5.60 0.25
N GLU A 60 1.81 6.28 1.37
CA GLU A 60 2.95 7.16 1.57
C GLU A 60 4.28 6.42 1.44
N LEU A 61 4.43 5.27 2.12
CA LEU A 61 5.67 4.47 2.05
C LEU A 61 5.91 3.90 0.64
N ALA A 62 4.86 3.47 -0.06
CA ALA A 62 4.97 2.98 -1.43
C ALA A 62 5.34 4.10 -2.42
N ASP A 63 4.77 5.30 -2.26
CA ASP A 63 5.13 6.49 -3.04
C ASP A 63 6.59 6.88 -2.80
N GLN A 64 7.04 6.94 -1.54
CA GLN A 64 8.44 7.23 -1.17
C GLN A 64 9.39 6.22 -1.82
N LEU A 65 9.08 4.92 -1.77
CA LEU A 65 9.93 3.89 -2.36
C LEU A 65 10.03 4.06 -3.88
N LEU A 66 8.90 4.36 -4.53
CA LEU A 66 8.85 4.61 -5.97
C LEU A 66 9.68 5.84 -6.36
N GLU A 67 9.60 6.91 -5.57
CA GLU A 67 10.38 8.13 -5.77
C GLU A 67 11.88 7.87 -5.59
N SER A 68 12.29 7.21 -4.51
CA SER A 68 13.69 6.81 -4.29
C SER A 68 14.22 5.93 -5.43
N GLY A 69 13.41 4.97 -5.89
CA GLY A 69 13.75 4.10 -7.01
C GLY A 69 13.95 4.86 -8.32
N ARG A 70 13.11 5.84 -8.62
CA ARG A 70 13.25 6.74 -9.78
C ARG A 70 14.47 7.64 -9.68
N ALA A 71 14.72 8.22 -8.51
CA ALA A 71 15.91 9.04 -8.27
C ALA A 71 17.19 8.22 -8.49
N ALA A 72 17.26 7.01 -7.95
CA ALA A 72 18.39 6.11 -8.17
C ALA A 72 18.54 5.70 -9.65
N SER A 73 17.43 5.44 -10.35
CA SER A 73 17.45 5.11 -11.78
C SER A 73 17.97 6.27 -12.63
N ALA A 74 17.57 7.51 -12.33
CA ALA A 74 18.03 8.70 -13.02
C ALA A 74 19.54 8.90 -12.86
N VAL A 75 20.08 8.74 -11.64
CA VAL A 75 21.52 8.80 -11.38
C VAL A 75 22.24 7.66 -12.10
N LEU A 76 21.67 6.44 -12.09
CA LEU A 76 22.26 5.30 -12.78
C LEU A 76 22.32 5.52 -14.30
N ASP A 77 21.29 6.14 -14.90
CA ASP A 77 21.27 6.45 -16.33
C ASP A 77 22.39 7.42 -16.76
N GLU A 78 22.85 8.33 -15.88
CA GLU A 78 24.02 9.18 -16.14
C GLU A 78 25.29 8.34 -16.45
N SER A 79 25.39 7.14 -15.88
CA SER A 79 26.55 6.26 -16.04
C SER A 79 26.61 5.54 -17.39
N ARG A 80 25.58 5.66 -18.26
CA ARG A 80 25.56 5.04 -19.59
C ARG A 80 26.72 5.50 -20.49
N SER A 81 27.26 6.69 -20.25
CA SER A 81 28.43 7.23 -20.94
C SER A 81 29.76 6.55 -20.55
N GLY A 82 29.75 5.72 -19.49
CA GLY A 82 30.91 4.99 -18.96
C GLY A 82 31.91 5.85 -18.18
N LEU A 83 32.16 7.09 -18.60
CA LEU A 83 33.11 8.00 -17.95
C LEU A 83 32.59 8.55 -16.62
N THR A 84 31.28 8.82 -16.53
CA THR A 84 30.63 9.39 -15.34
C THR A 84 30.76 8.46 -14.12
N PHE A 85 30.91 7.14 -14.32
CA PHE A 85 31.14 6.19 -13.22
C PHE A 85 32.38 6.50 -12.38
N PHE A 86 33.43 7.05 -12.99
CA PHE A 86 34.68 7.37 -12.31
C PHE A 86 34.66 8.73 -11.62
N GLU A 87 33.59 9.51 -11.80
CA GLU A 87 33.43 10.79 -11.13
C GLU A 87 33.03 10.58 -9.66
N GLY A 88 33.82 11.14 -8.74
CA GLY A 88 33.52 11.05 -7.30
C GLY A 88 32.18 11.67 -6.91
N GLY A 89 31.73 12.69 -7.65
CA GLY A 89 30.41 13.30 -7.47
C GLY A 89 29.26 12.35 -7.79
N TRP A 90 29.37 11.59 -8.88
CA TRP A 90 28.38 10.59 -9.26
C TRP A 90 28.30 9.46 -8.23
N ARG A 91 29.43 8.90 -7.79
CA ARG A 91 29.45 7.80 -6.81
C ARG A 91 28.76 8.15 -5.52
N ARG A 92 28.98 9.36 -5.00
CA ARG A 92 28.33 9.85 -3.78
C ARG A 92 26.81 9.91 -3.97
N ARG A 93 26.34 10.62 -5.00
CA ARG A 93 24.90 10.73 -5.31
C ARG A 93 24.24 9.35 -5.49
N MET A 94 24.92 8.43 -6.17
CA MET A 94 24.41 7.08 -6.39
C MET A 94 24.29 6.32 -5.07
N LEU A 95 25.31 6.35 -4.20
CA LEU A 95 25.26 5.68 -2.90
C LEU A 95 24.18 6.28 -1.98
N ASP A 96 24.03 7.61 -1.99
CA ASP A 96 22.98 8.30 -1.23
C ASP A 96 21.59 7.87 -1.73
N ALA A 97 21.35 7.88 -3.04
CA ALA A 97 20.08 7.43 -3.61
C ALA A 97 19.75 5.96 -3.28
N LEU A 98 20.76 5.08 -3.24
CA LEU A 98 20.56 3.69 -2.81
C LEU A 98 20.29 3.55 -1.31
N ALA A 99 20.79 4.46 -0.47
CA ALA A 99 20.54 4.45 0.97
C ALA A 99 19.08 4.85 1.27
N GLU A 100 18.49 5.76 0.50
CA GLU A 100 17.07 6.12 0.60
C GLU A 100 16.14 4.94 0.29
N ILE A 101 16.48 4.15 -0.75
CA ILE A 101 15.77 2.90 -1.07
C ILE A 101 15.80 1.93 0.12
N ASP A 102 16.98 1.71 0.70
CA ASP A 102 17.12 0.78 1.84
C ASP A 102 16.31 1.26 3.05
N THR A 103 16.37 2.56 3.36
CA THR A 103 15.64 3.16 4.49
C THR A 103 14.13 2.97 4.34
N THR A 104 13.59 3.25 3.15
CA THR A 104 12.16 3.08 2.87
C THR A 104 11.75 1.60 2.87
N ARG A 105 12.59 0.71 2.30
CA ARG A 105 12.40 -0.74 2.35
C ARG A 105 12.34 -1.27 3.79
N PHE A 106 13.26 -0.86 4.64
CA PHE A 106 13.26 -1.26 6.06
C PHE A 106 12.00 -0.78 6.77
N SER A 107 11.53 0.42 6.43
CA SER A 107 10.28 0.94 6.99
C SER A 107 9.08 0.07 6.60
N LEU A 108 9.01 -0.39 5.34
CA LEU A 108 7.98 -1.31 4.86
C LEU A 108 8.02 -2.69 5.53
N GLU A 109 9.20 -3.23 5.83
CA GLU A 109 9.34 -4.52 6.55
C GLU A 109 8.81 -4.47 7.99
N LEU A 110 8.69 -3.26 8.57
CA LEU A 110 8.22 -3.02 9.92
C LEU A 110 6.72 -2.71 10.00
N VAL A 111 6.01 -2.72 8.88
CA VAL A 111 4.57 -2.42 8.85
C VAL A 111 3.74 -3.69 9.04
N GLU A 112 2.86 -3.67 10.04
CA GLU A 112 1.75 -4.63 10.16
C GLU A 112 0.49 -3.99 9.55
N ALA A 113 0.04 -4.51 8.40
CA ALA A 113 -1.11 -3.99 7.65
C ALA A 113 -2.37 -4.86 7.84
N PRO A 114 -3.57 -4.25 7.84
CA PRO A 114 -4.85 -4.97 7.75
C PRO A 114 -4.94 -5.88 6.53
N GLU A 115 -5.72 -6.96 6.63
CA GLU A 115 -5.73 -8.01 5.59
C GLU A 115 -6.23 -7.56 4.22
N ARG A 116 -7.07 -6.52 4.18
CA ARG A 116 -7.50 -5.89 2.92
C ARG A 116 -6.33 -5.33 2.09
N TYR A 117 -5.18 -5.06 2.72
CA TYR A 117 -3.99 -4.53 2.07
C TYR A 117 -2.94 -5.60 1.73
N ARG A 118 -3.14 -6.86 2.13
CA ARG A 118 -2.11 -7.91 2.07
C ARG A 118 -1.53 -8.08 0.66
N ASP A 119 -2.37 -8.19 -0.35
CA ASP A 119 -1.94 -8.44 -1.73
C ASP A 119 -1.15 -7.26 -2.31
N ALA A 120 -1.59 -6.04 -2.00
CA ALA A 120 -0.92 -4.83 -2.46
C ALA A 120 0.42 -4.65 -1.74
N LEU A 121 0.47 -4.89 -0.42
CA LEU A 121 1.70 -4.85 0.35
C LEU A 121 2.71 -5.90 -0.13
N ALA A 122 2.26 -7.13 -0.41
CA ALA A 122 3.12 -8.18 -0.96
C ALA A 122 3.80 -7.74 -2.27
N ARG A 123 3.05 -7.10 -3.18
CA ARG A 123 3.61 -6.55 -4.42
C ARG A 123 4.58 -5.39 -4.19
N VAL A 124 4.31 -4.50 -3.23
CA VAL A 124 5.27 -3.45 -2.84
C VAL A 124 6.56 -4.09 -2.32
N THR A 125 6.46 -5.13 -1.47
CA THR A 125 7.61 -5.85 -0.95
C THR A 125 8.42 -6.53 -2.06
N ASP A 126 7.76 -7.14 -3.05
CA ASP A 126 8.45 -7.74 -4.19
C ASP A 126 9.16 -6.68 -5.05
N GLY A 127 8.53 -5.54 -5.32
CA GLY A 127 9.19 -4.42 -5.99
C GLY A 127 10.37 -3.84 -5.19
N ALA A 128 10.25 -3.78 -3.86
CA ALA A 128 11.33 -3.34 -2.98
C ALA A 128 12.54 -4.29 -3.01
N ARG A 129 12.30 -5.60 -3.14
CA ARG A 129 13.37 -6.61 -3.32
C ARG A 129 14.11 -6.41 -4.64
N GLU A 130 13.40 -6.07 -5.71
CA GLU A 130 14.01 -5.78 -7.01
C GLU A 130 14.91 -4.54 -6.94
N TYR A 131 14.47 -3.47 -6.29
CA TYR A 131 15.32 -2.31 -6.02
C TYR A 131 16.55 -2.67 -5.17
N GLN A 132 16.40 -3.54 -4.17
CA GLN A 132 17.52 -4.03 -3.36
C GLN A 132 18.54 -4.83 -4.18
N LEU A 133 18.09 -5.67 -5.11
CA LEU A 133 18.97 -6.40 -6.03
C LEU A 133 19.75 -5.44 -6.92
N ALA A 134 19.10 -4.42 -7.47
CA ALA A 134 19.76 -3.36 -8.24
C ALA A 134 20.81 -2.62 -7.39
N ALA A 135 20.45 -2.23 -6.17
CA ALA A 135 21.36 -1.56 -5.23
C ALA A 135 22.60 -2.41 -4.92
N GLY A 136 22.41 -3.72 -4.72
CA GLY A 136 23.49 -4.67 -4.50
C GLY A 136 24.48 -4.74 -5.67
N ILE A 137 23.95 -4.80 -6.91
CA ILE A 137 24.76 -4.82 -8.14
C ILE A 137 25.58 -3.53 -8.27
N VAL A 138 24.95 -2.37 -8.10
CA VAL A 138 25.62 -1.06 -8.24
C VAL A 138 26.71 -0.89 -7.17
N ARG A 139 26.43 -1.24 -5.91
CA ARG A 139 27.41 -1.19 -4.82
C ARG A 139 28.59 -2.12 -5.07
N TRP A 140 28.34 -3.32 -5.59
CA TRP A 140 29.39 -4.26 -5.94
C TRP A 140 30.29 -3.69 -7.04
N ALA A 141 29.69 -3.11 -8.08
CA ALA A 141 30.40 -2.47 -9.19
C ALA A 141 31.24 -1.27 -8.74
N ILE A 142 30.69 -0.39 -7.89
CA ILE A 142 31.45 0.72 -7.27
C ILE A 142 32.63 0.19 -6.45
N ARG A 143 32.40 -0.83 -5.61
CA ARG A 143 33.45 -1.43 -4.75
C ARG A 143 34.58 -2.04 -5.56
N ARG A 144 34.28 -2.62 -6.73
CA ARG A 144 35.23 -3.28 -7.62
C ARG A 144 35.83 -2.34 -8.67
N ASP A 145 35.39 -1.09 -8.71
CA ASP A 145 35.77 -0.11 -9.73
C ASP A 145 35.45 -0.59 -11.16
N GLN A 146 34.33 -1.30 -11.34
CA GLN A 146 33.93 -1.91 -12.61
C GLN A 146 32.53 -1.42 -13.02
N PRO A 147 32.34 -0.77 -14.17
CA PRO A 147 31.05 -0.20 -14.59
C PRO A 147 30.11 -1.26 -15.21
N VAL A 148 29.80 -2.32 -14.46
CA VAL A 148 28.94 -3.44 -14.92
C VAL A 148 27.55 -3.36 -14.27
N PHE A 149 26.64 -2.63 -14.93
CA PHE A 149 25.31 -2.29 -14.38
C PHE A 149 24.11 -2.79 -15.17
N SER A 150 24.30 -3.52 -16.28
CA SER A 150 23.20 -3.90 -17.18
C SER A 150 22.03 -4.54 -16.45
N ARG A 151 22.30 -5.48 -15.54
CA ARG A 151 21.27 -6.12 -14.71
C ARG A 151 20.64 -5.17 -13.67
N ALA A 152 21.38 -4.17 -13.18
CA ALA A 152 20.82 -3.21 -12.24
C ALA A 152 19.70 -2.38 -12.91
N PHE A 153 19.86 -1.99 -14.18
CA PHE A 153 18.79 -1.32 -14.92
C PHE A 153 17.53 -2.17 -15.05
N ASP A 154 17.67 -3.47 -15.31
CA ASP A 154 16.53 -4.38 -15.38
C ASP A 154 15.80 -4.48 -14.05
N HIS A 155 16.53 -4.68 -12.96
CA HIS A 155 15.96 -4.73 -11.61
C HIS A 155 15.31 -3.40 -11.19
N MET A 156 15.92 -2.25 -11.50
CA MET A 156 15.31 -0.92 -11.25
C MET A 156 13.97 -0.77 -11.98
N ARG A 157 13.92 -1.16 -13.26
CA ARG A 157 12.69 -1.09 -14.08
C ARG A 157 11.60 -2.04 -13.60
N VAL A 158 11.97 -3.24 -13.17
CA VAL A 158 11.02 -4.19 -12.56
C VAL A 158 10.50 -3.62 -11.25
N GLY A 159 11.38 -3.15 -10.36
CA GLY A 159 11.00 -2.51 -9.11
C GLY A 159 10.00 -1.37 -9.30
N GLU A 160 10.27 -0.45 -10.23
CA GLU A 160 9.38 0.66 -10.53
C GLU A 160 8.00 0.20 -11.00
N ARG A 161 7.96 -0.79 -11.89
CA ARG A 161 6.70 -1.34 -12.39
C ARG A 161 5.88 -2.00 -11.27
N GLU A 162 6.51 -2.84 -10.45
CA GLU A 162 5.79 -3.57 -9.39
C GLU A 162 5.30 -2.62 -8.29
N VAL A 163 6.16 -1.70 -7.82
CA VAL A 163 5.77 -0.70 -6.81
C VAL A 163 4.69 0.24 -7.37
N GLY A 164 4.83 0.71 -8.61
CA GLY A 164 3.83 1.57 -9.25
C GLY A 164 2.47 0.88 -9.42
N ALA A 165 2.45 -0.39 -9.80
CA ALA A 165 1.21 -1.17 -9.90
C ALA A 165 0.58 -1.39 -8.52
N ALA A 166 1.40 -1.72 -7.51
CA ALA A 166 0.95 -1.94 -6.15
C ALA A 166 0.36 -0.67 -5.52
N LEU A 167 0.99 0.48 -5.74
CA LEU A 167 0.49 1.79 -5.33
C LEU A 167 -0.89 2.11 -5.94
N GLY A 168 -1.11 1.77 -7.21
CA GLY A 168 -2.43 1.85 -7.82
C GLY A 168 -3.48 0.97 -7.14
N GLY A 169 -3.08 -0.22 -6.67
CA GLY A 169 -3.92 -1.09 -5.85
C GLY A 169 -4.20 -0.52 -4.46
N LEU A 170 -3.17 -0.03 -3.76
CA LEU A 170 -3.29 0.60 -2.44
C LEU A 170 -4.24 1.80 -2.48
N ARG A 171 -4.12 2.68 -3.47
CA ARG A 171 -5.02 3.83 -3.63
C ARG A 171 -6.48 3.43 -3.86
N LYS A 172 -6.73 2.34 -4.59
CA LYS A 172 -8.10 1.82 -4.78
C LYS A 172 -8.70 1.31 -3.47
N VAL A 173 -7.95 0.50 -2.71
CA VAL A 173 -8.41 -0.03 -1.42
C VAL A 173 -8.53 1.10 -0.38
N GLY A 174 -7.58 2.03 -0.37
CA GLY A 174 -7.61 3.22 0.50
C GLY A 174 -8.78 4.16 0.20
N ALA A 175 -9.20 4.29 -1.06
CA ALA A 175 -10.41 5.04 -1.40
C ALA A 175 -11.68 4.38 -0.83
N VAL A 176 -11.74 3.05 -0.82
CA VAL A 176 -12.84 2.31 -0.17
C VAL A 176 -12.82 2.52 1.34
N GLU A 177 -11.65 2.38 1.98
CA GLU A 177 -11.49 2.69 3.41
C GLU A 177 -11.91 4.12 3.75
N GLY A 178 -11.51 5.11 2.94
CA GLY A 178 -11.91 6.50 3.13
C GLY A 178 -13.43 6.71 3.02
N GLY A 179 -14.09 5.93 2.15
CA GLY A 179 -15.55 5.90 2.04
C GLY A 179 -16.24 5.26 3.25
N GLU A 180 -15.61 4.30 3.93
CA GLU A 180 -16.15 3.60 5.10
C GLU A 180 -16.08 4.42 6.40
N GLY A 181 -15.34 5.54 6.41
CA GLY A 181 -15.23 6.44 7.56
C GLY A 181 -16.54 7.13 7.92
N THR A 182 -16.73 7.48 9.20
CA THR A 182 -17.94 8.16 9.67
C THR A 182 -18.18 9.44 8.86
N PRO A 183 -19.36 9.59 8.21
CA PRO A 183 -19.69 10.82 7.50
C PRO A 183 -19.73 11.99 8.48
N PRO A 184 -19.29 13.19 8.07
CA PRO A 184 -19.42 14.38 8.90
C PRO A 184 -20.91 14.70 9.12
N SER A 185 -21.19 15.24 10.29
CA SER A 185 -22.51 15.75 10.64
C SER A 185 -22.97 16.83 9.66
N ILE A 186 -24.27 16.89 9.41
CA ILE A 186 -24.86 17.95 8.60
C ILE A 186 -24.85 19.24 9.42
N ASP A 187 -24.07 20.23 8.99
CA ASP A 187 -24.09 21.55 9.60
C ASP A 187 -25.39 22.29 9.24
N PRO A 188 -26.23 22.70 10.22
CA PRO A 188 -27.54 23.28 9.93
C PRO A 188 -27.49 24.55 9.09
N PHE A 189 -26.44 25.37 9.26
CA PHE A 189 -26.28 26.62 8.53
C PHE A 189 -25.93 26.37 7.06
N THR A 190 -24.91 25.54 6.82
CA THR A 190 -24.49 25.11 5.48
C THR A 190 -25.61 24.37 4.76
N ALA A 191 -26.33 23.50 5.47
CA ALA A 191 -27.50 22.80 4.94
C ALA A 191 -28.59 23.79 4.50
N SER A 192 -28.95 24.76 5.34
CA SER A 192 -29.96 25.78 4.99
C SER A 192 -29.60 26.56 3.73
N GLN A 193 -28.32 26.94 3.57
CA GLN A 193 -27.84 27.61 2.35
C GLN A 193 -27.90 26.69 1.13
N ALA A 194 -27.51 25.43 1.28
CA ALA A 194 -27.56 24.45 0.20
C ALA A 194 -29.00 24.18 -0.26
N MET A 195 -29.96 24.04 0.67
CA MET A 195 -31.38 23.88 0.38
C MET A 195 -31.93 25.06 -0.42
N ALA A 196 -31.66 26.30 0.04
CA ALA A 196 -32.07 27.51 -0.67
C ALA A 196 -31.48 27.57 -2.08
N GLY A 197 -30.22 27.18 -2.25
CA GLY A 197 -29.55 27.09 -3.55
C GLY A 197 -30.20 26.06 -4.48
N ALA A 198 -30.45 24.85 -3.98
CA ALA A 198 -31.07 23.78 -4.76
C ALA A 198 -32.52 24.12 -5.16
N CYS A 199 -33.32 24.64 -4.24
CA CYS A 199 -34.69 25.04 -4.53
C CYS A 199 -34.77 26.20 -5.51
N ARG A 200 -33.88 27.20 -5.39
CA ARG A 200 -33.77 28.28 -6.38
C ARG A 200 -33.40 27.75 -7.76
N ALA A 201 -32.47 26.81 -7.84
CA ALA A 201 -32.05 26.21 -9.11
C ALA A 201 -33.19 25.42 -9.78
N TYR A 202 -34.01 24.72 -8.99
CA TYR A 202 -35.10 23.90 -9.52
C TYR A 202 -36.36 24.71 -9.86
N ILE A 203 -36.73 25.68 -9.03
CA ILE A 203 -37.97 26.47 -9.18
C ILE A 203 -37.74 27.76 -9.97
N GLY A 204 -36.52 28.30 -9.98
CA GLY A 204 -36.21 29.61 -10.60
C GLY A 204 -36.67 30.83 -9.79
N ALA A 205 -37.20 30.62 -8.59
CA ALA A 205 -37.67 31.67 -7.68
C ALA A 205 -36.97 31.61 -6.32
N THR A 206 -37.00 32.71 -5.58
CA THR A 206 -36.42 32.83 -4.23
C THR A 206 -37.46 32.87 -3.11
N GLN A 207 -38.75 32.90 -3.46
CA GLN A 207 -39.88 32.99 -2.54
C GLN A 207 -41.18 32.54 -3.24
N GLY A 208 -42.20 32.16 -2.46
CA GLY A 208 -43.52 31.74 -2.94
C GLY A 208 -43.83 30.28 -2.61
N ALA A 209 -45.10 29.90 -2.70
CA ALA A 209 -45.59 28.61 -2.20
C ALA A 209 -44.84 27.37 -2.73
N ASP A 210 -44.40 27.39 -3.99
CA ASP A 210 -43.62 26.28 -4.56
C ASP A 210 -42.16 26.24 -4.06
N TYR A 211 -41.57 27.41 -3.82
CA TYR A 211 -40.25 27.51 -3.18
C TYR A 211 -40.32 27.03 -1.72
N ASP A 212 -41.33 27.48 -0.97
CA ASP A 212 -41.53 27.09 0.42
C ASP A 212 -41.75 25.57 0.55
N ARG A 213 -42.59 24.99 -0.33
CA ARG A 213 -42.78 23.53 -0.42
C ARG A 213 -41.49 22.77 -0.75
N CYS A 214 -40.63 23.34 -1.60
CA CYS A 214 -39.33 22.74 -1.88
C CYS A 214 -38.43 22.73 -0.63
N ILE A 215 -38.37 23.85 0.10
CA ILE A 215 -37.60 23.95 1.35
C ILE A 215 -38.11 22.95 2.38
N GLU A 216 -39.42 22.84 2.59
CA GLU A 216 -40.02 21.87 3.50
C GLU A 216 -39.62 20.43 3.15
N ARG A 217 -39.62 20.07 1.86
CA ARG A 217 -39.19 18.74 1.41
C ARG A 217 -37.70 18.49 1.64
N GLN A 218 -36.86 19.50 1.41
CA GLN A 218 -35.43 19.39 1.69
C GLN A 218 -35.15 19.22 3.19
N GLN A 219 -35.87 19.96 4.04
CA GLN A 219 -35.77 19.82 5.50
C GLN A 219 -36.20 18.44 5.99
N ALA A 220 -37.32 17.92 5.47
CA ALA A 220 -37.78 16.58 5.78
C ALA A 220 -36.76 15.51 5.35
N ALA A 221 -36.11 15.69 4.20
CA ALA A 221 -35.05 14.81 3.73
C ALA A 221 -33.81 14.86 4.64
N VAL A 222 -33.38 16.04 5.10
CA VAL A 222 -32.29 16.16 6.08
C VAL A 222 -32.63 15.41 7.36
N GLN A 223 -33.83 15.61 7.91
CA GLN A 223 -34.25 14.89 9.12
C GLN A 223 -34.25 13.37 8.91
N ALA A 224 -34.72 12.89 7.76
CA ALA A 224 -34.69 11.46 7.43
C ALA A 224 -33.26 10.91 7.35
N ILE A 225 -32.34 11.68 6.75
CA ILE A 225 -30.91 11.34 6.64
C ILE A 225 -30.25 11.32 8.04
N GLU A 226 -30.51 12.32 8.89
CA GLU A 226 -29.93 12.41 10.24
C GLU A 226 -30.40 11.30 11.17
N HIS A 227 -31.67 10.90 11.08
CA HIS A 227 -32.25 9.85 11.91
C HIS A 227 -32.10 8.44 11.33
N ARG A 228 -31.36 8.28 10.22
CA ARG A 228 -31.04 6.97 9.66
C ARG A 228 -29.74 6.44 10.26
N PHE A 229 -29.78 5.22 10.78
CA PHE A 229 -28.65 4.56 11.41
C PHE A 229 -28.39 3.17 10.82
N SER A 230 -27.13 2.72 10.87
CA SER A 230 -26.70 1.38 10.43
C SER A 230 -27.50 0.27 11.10
N PHE A 231 -27.68 0.35 12.43
CA PHE A 231 -28.40 -0.66 13.21
C PHE A 231 -29.89 -0.74 12.89
N THR A 232 -30.54 0.39 12.57
CA THR A 232 -31.97 0.38 12.19
C THR A 232 -32.16 -0.24 10.81
N GLU A 233 -31.23 0.01 9.90
CA GLU A 233 -31.26 -0.48 8.52
C GLU A 233 -30.68 -1.89 8.38
N ARG A 234 -30.15 -2.48 9.47
CA ARG A 234 -29.50 -3.81 9.48
C ARG A 234 -28.36 -3.93 8.48
N VAL A 235 -27.60 -2.85 8.30
CA VAL A 235 -26.40 -2.80 7.46
C VAL A 235 -25.18 -2.61 8.36
N GLU A 236 -24.10 -3.32 8.08
CA GLU A 236 -22.82 -3.15 8.77
C GLU A 236 -22.36 -1.68 8.68
N GLU A 237 -21.84 -1.14 9.79
CA GLU A 237 -21.51 0.29 9.90
C GLU A 237 -20.54 0.80 8.81
N PRO A 238 -19.47 0.07 8.42
CA PRO A 238 -18.60 0.48 7.31
C PRO A 238 -19.35 0.58 5.97
N ALA A 239 -20.22 -0.39 5.66
CA ALA A 239 -21.00 -0.39 4.43
C ALA A 239 -22.04 0.73 4.43
N PHE A 240 -22.67 0.98 5.58
CA PHE A 240 -23.58 2.09 5.77
C PHE A 240 -22.89 3.45 5.55
N ASN A 241 -21.71 3.65 6.15
CA ASN A 241 -20.91 4.85 5.97
C ASN A 241 -20.48 5.06 4.51
N ALA A 242 -20.07 3.99 3.82
CA ALA A 242 -19.73 4.02 2.39
C ALA A 242 -20.89 4.51 1.52
N ILE A 243 -22.12 4.06 1.80
CA ILE A 243 -23.32 4.56 1.10
C ILE A 243 -23.52 6.04 1.38
N ARG A 244 -23.45 6.47 2.64
CA ARG A 244 -23.69 7.86 3.03
C ARG A 244 -22.66 8.82 2.44
N ASN A 245 -21.39 8.44 2.43
CA ASN A 245 -20.32 9.26 1.83
C ASN A 245 -20.47 9.34 0.31
N ARG A 246 -20.76 8.22 -0.37
CA ARG A 246 -21.02 8.20 -1.82
C ARG A 246 -22.22 9.08 -2.21
N CYS A 247 -23.37 8.90 -1.56
CA CYS A 247 -24.56 9.68 -1.87
C CYS A 247 -24.40 11.17 -1.57
N ARG A 248 -23.61 11.53 -0.55
CA ARG A 248 -23.25 12.92 -0.26
C ARG A 248 -22.37 13.53 -1.35
N GLU A 249 -21.41 12.79 -1.88
CA GLU A 249 -20.52 13.26 -2.94
C GLU A 249 -21.27 13.48 -4.25
N GLU A 250 -22.20 12.57 -4.57
CA GLU A 250 -23.06 12.67 -5.76
C GLU A 250 -24.07 13.82 -5.65
N TRP A 251 -24.65 14.01 -4.46
CA TRP A 251 -25.69 15.00 -4.19
C TRP A 251 -25.31 15.95 -3.04
N PRO A 252 -24.29 16.82 -3.23
CA PRO A 252 -23.73 17.63 -2.14
C PRO A 252 -24.66 18.74 -1.64
N ARG A 253 -25.67 19.12 -2.44
CA ARG A 253 -26.58 20.25 -2.16
C ARG A 253 -28.06 19.90 -2.26
N ASP A 254 -28.40 18.70 -2.73
CA ASP A 254 -29.78 18.25 -2.91
C ASP A 254 -30.07 17.07 -1.97
N PHE A 255 -30.64 17.37 -0.82
CA PHE A 255 -30.89 16.38 0.23
C PHE A 255 -32.04 15.43 -0.12
N ILE A 256 -32.98 15.83 -0.99
CA ILE A 256 -34.04 14.93 -1.48
C ILE A 256 -33.42 13.82 -2.32
N SER A 257 -32.56 14.18 -3.28
CA SER A 257 -31.87 13.20 -4.13
C SER A 257 -30.88 12.36 -3.32
N ARG A 258 -30.19 12.97 -2.35
CA ARG A 258 -29.34 12.24 -1.40
C ARG A 258 -30.12 11.21 -0.58
N ASP A 259 -31.26 11.57 0.02
CA ASP A 259 -32.09 10.63 0.81
C ASP A 259 -32.53 9.45 -0.06
N ARG A 260 -32.97 9.73 -1.30
CA ARG A 260 -33.35 8.69 -2.26
C ARG A 260 -32.18 7.76 -2.58
N CYS A 261 -31.01 8.30 -2.87
CA CYS A 261 -29.79 7.53 -3.14
C CYS A 261 -29.46 6.59 -1.97
N GLU A 262 -29.50 7.11 -0.73
CA GLU A 262 -29.20 6.31 0.46
C GLU A 262 -30.23 5.19 0.65
N ARG A 263 -31.54 5.47 0.52
CA ARG A 263 -32.60 4.44 0.63
C ARG A 263 -32.47 3.34 -0.41
N GLN A 264 -32.25 3.73 -1.67
CA GLN A 264 -32.13 2.77 -2.77
C GLN A 264 -30.92 1.85 -2.55
N ALA A 265 -29.76 2.43 -2.25
CA ALA A 265 -28.55 1.66 -2.02
C ALA A 265 -28.63 0.71 -0.82
N ILE A 266 -29.33 1.12 0.25
CA ILE A 266 -29.59 0.27 1.42
C ILE A 266 -30.58 -0.85 1.06
N GLY A 267 -31.63 -0.54 0.29
CA GLY A 267 -32.59 -1.53 -0.21
C GLY A 267 -31.93 -2.60 -1.08
N ASP A 268 -31.04 -2.19 -1.97
CA ASP A 268 -30.29 -3.10 -2.86
C ASP A 268 -29.41 -4.09 -2.06
N LEU A 269 -28.85 -3.67 -0.92
CA LEU A 269 -28.02 -4.52 -0.05
C LEU A 269 -28.82 -5.45 0.85
N THR A 270 -30.02 -5.03 1.25
CA THR A 270 -30.87 -5.78 2.18
C THR A 270 -31.88 -6.69 1.47
N GLY A 271 -31.92 -6.64 0.14
CA GLY A 271 -32.79 -7.49 -0.70
C GLY A 271 -34.24 -7.06 -0.68
N GLY A 272 -34.50 -5.75 -0.78
CA GLY A 272 -35.84 -5.17 -0.84
C GLY A 272 -36.75 -5.71 -1.94
#